data_AF-A0AAV8ZZQ5-F1
#
_entry.id   AF-A0AAV8ZZQ5-F1
#
_cell.length_a   1.000
_cell.length_b   1.000
_cell.length_c   1.000
_cell.angle_alpha   90.00
_cell.angle_beta   90.00
_cell.angle_gamma   90.00
#
_symmetry.space_group_name_H-M   'P 1'
#
loop_
_entity.id
_entity.type
_entity.pdbx_description
1 polymer ?
#
loop_
_entity_poly.entity_id
_entity_poly.type
_entity_poly.pdbx_seq_one_letter_code
_entity_poly.pdbx_strand_id
1 'polypeptide(L)'
;MFSGAVVRLQCDSSRTPTTVYATTDKNGYFFAQAPTNVTSFGANRCRAYLVSSPLATCQKPTDLNWGLTGAPLRFERWLGGPLWFAIYTVGPFAFEPANATECPPR
;
A
#
# COMPACT_ATOMS: atom_id res chain seq x y z
N MET A 1 -7.81 -14.30 -0.30
CA MET A 1 -7.39 -12.92 -0.67
C MET A 1 -8.25 -11.95 0.13
N PHE A 2 -7.67 -10.88 0.69
CA PHE A 2 -8.37 -10.06 1.70
C PHE A 2 -8.89 -8.75 1.10
N SER A 3 -10.22 -8.63 1.02
CA SER A 3 -10.93 -7.36 0.73
C SER A 3 -11.03 -6.52 1.97
N GLY A 4 -10.88 -5.20 1.85
CA GLY A 4 -11.09 -4.24 2.95
C GLY A 4 -9.90 -4.07 3.90
N ALA A 5 -8.74 -4.62 3.58
CA ALA A 5 -7.50 -4.27 4.29
C ALA A 5 -7.11 -2.83 3.96
N VAL A 6 -6.58 -2.11 4.95
CA VAL A 6 -6.19 -0.72 4.82
C VAL A 6 -4.69 -0.63 4.58
N VAL A 7 -4.31 0.09 3.54
CA VAL A 7 -2.95 0.46 3.19
C VAL A 7 -2.83 1.97 3.23
N ARG A 8 -1.68 2.47 3.68
CA ARG A 8 -1.36 3.89 3.70
C ARG A 8 -0.17 4.17 2.81
N LEU A 9 -0.32 5.10 1.89
CA LEU A 9 0.76 5.71 1.15
C LEU A 9 1.19 6.98 1.88
N GLN A 10 2.46 7.09 2.26
CA GLN A 10 3.02 8.29 2.86
C GLN A 10 4.18 8.78 1.99
N CYS A 11 4.17 10.06 1.65
CA CYS A 11 5.20 10.73 0.86
C CYS A 11 5.82 11.86 1.66
N ASP A 12 7.11 11.73 1.97
CA ASP A 12 7.86 12.74 2.69
C ASP A 12 8.44 13.76 1.69
N SER A 13 7.67 14.81 1.40
CA SER A 13 8.12 15.94 0.58
C SER A 13 8.80 17.01 1.42
N SER A 14 9.70 17.78 0.82
CA SER A 14 10.40 18.90 1.47
C SER A 14 9.48 20.04 1.93
N ARG A 15 8.23 20.09 1.45
CA ARG A 15 7.26 21.11 1.86
C ARG A 15 6.22 20.60 2.86
N THR A 16 5.59 19.46 2.58
CA THR A 16 4.55 18.89 3.44
C THR A 16 4.48 17.37 3.28
N PRO A 17 4.61 16.58 4.35
CA PRO A 17 4.35 15.15 4.29
C PRO A 17 2.89 14.93 3.91
N THR A 18 2.64 14.04 2.95
CA THR A 18 1.28 13.75 2.49
C THR A 18 0.96 12.28 2.67
N THR A 19 -0.25 12.02 3.15
CA THR A 19 -0.72 10.69 3.51
C THR A 19 -2.04 10.39 2.82
N VAL A 20 -2.12 9.25 2.15
CA VAL A 20 -3.32 8.75 1.48
C VAL A 20 -3.61 7.34 1.98
N TYR A 21 -4.87 7.05 2.29
CA TYR A 21 -5.33 5.72 2.65
C TYR A 21 -6.07 5.08 1.48
N ALA A 22 -5.87 3.79 1.28
CA ALA A 22 -6.57 2.98 0.31
C ALA A 22 -7.02 1.67 0.94
N THR A 23 -8.13 1.13 0.46
CA THR A 23 -8.66 -0.16 0.87
C THR A 23 -8.48 -1.19 -0.23
N THR A 24 -8.16 -2.43 0.13
CA THR A 24 -8.04 -3.51 -0.84
C THR A 24 -9.39 -3.94 -1.41
N ASP A 25 -9.40 -4.32 -2.68
CA ASP A 25 -10.52 -4.91 -3.37
C ASP A 25 -10.70 -6.40 -3.02
N LYS A 26 -11.70 -7.05 -3.62
CA LYS A 26 -11.98 -8.48 -3.45
C LYS A 26 -10.79 -9.41 -3.75
N ASN A 27 -9.83 -8.94 -4.55
CA ASN A 27 -8.65 -9.67 -4.94
C ASN A 27 -7.42 -9.30 -4.06
N GLY A 28 -7.56 -8.41 -3.08
CA GLY A 28 -6.46 -7.97 -2.24
C GLY A 28 -5.56 -6.91 -2.89
N TYR A 29 -5.96 -6.32 -4.01
CA TYR A 29 -5.24 -5.21 -4.65
C TYR A 29 -5.77 -3.88 -4.14
N PHE A 30 -4.92 -2.87 -4.06
CA PHE A 30 -5.31 -1.52 -3.68
C PHE A 30 -4.82 -0.52 -4.74
N PHE A 31 -5.53 0.59 -4.88
CA PHE A 31 -5.12 1.70 -5.71
C PHE A 31 -5.14 2.99 -4.88
N ALA A 32 -3.96 3.60 -4.71
CA ALA A 32 -3.81 4.84 -3.96
C ALA A 32 -3.36 5.94 -4.92
N GLN A 33 -4.23 6.92 -5.17
CA GLN A 33 -3.86 8.06 -6.00
C GLN A 33 -3.03 9.03 -5.16
N ALA A 34 -1.78 9.25 -5.57
CA ALA A 34 -0.96 10.28 -4.96
C ALA A 34 -1.58 11.67 -5.24
N PRO A 35 -1.53 12.61 -4.29
CA PRO A 35 -2.01 13.96 -4.51
C PRO A 35 -1.17 14.67 -5.58
N THR A 36 -1.76 15.69 -6.21
CA THR A 36 -1.20 16.38 -7.39
C THR A 36 0.15 17.08 -7.14
N ASN A 37 0.52 17.28 -5.88
CA ASN A 37 1.81 17.81 -5.46
C ASN A 37 2.96 16.77 -5.48
N VAL A 38 2.66 15.48 -5.68
CA VAL A 38 3.66 14.42 -5.79
C VAL A 38 3.99 14.18 -7.27
N THR A 39 5.18 14.58 -7.68
CA THR A 39 5.71 14.28 -9.01
C THR A 39 6.26 12.86 -9.09
N SER A 40 6.46 12.32 -10.30
CA SER A 40 7.11 11.02 -10.49
C SER A 40 8.52 10.95 -9.90
N PHE A 41 9.24 12.09 -9.87
CA PHE A 41 10.52 12.19 -9.17
C PHE A 41 10.35 12.13 -7.64
N GLY A 42 9.29 12.74 -7.10
CA GLY A 42 8.94 12.68 -5.68
C GLY A 42 8.43 11.32 -5.20
N ALA A 43 8.00 10.44 -6.11
CA ALA A 43 7.54 9.09 -5.78
C ALA A 43 8.61 8.23 -5.08
N ASN A 44 9.90 8.52 -5.29
CA ASN A 44 11.00 7.84 -4.59
C ASN A 44 11.05 8.14 -3.07
N ARG A 45 10.37 9.20 -2.61
CA ARG A 45 10.20 9.55 -1.20
C ARG A 45 8.88 9.04 -0.62
N CYS A 46 8.13 8.29 -1.41
CA CYS A 46 6.89 7.68 -0.98
C CYS A 46 7.14 6.24 -0.53
N ARG A 47 6.41 5.84 0.51
CA ARG A 47 6.42 4.50 1.08
C ARG A 47 4.99 4.02 1.31
N ALA A 48 4.73 2.75 1.02
CA ALA A 48 3.46 2.11 1.31
C ALA A 48 3.57 1.29 2.61
N TYR A 49 2.53 1.35 3.43
CA TYR A 49 2.46 0.72 4.74
C TYR A 49 1.18 -0.08 4.87
N LEU A 50 1.29 -1.30 5.37
CA LEU A 50 0.17 -2.12 5.80
C LEU A 50 -0.35 -1.59 7.14
N VAL A 51 -1.64 -1.24 7.21
CA VAL A 51 -2.21 -0.59 8.40
C VAL A 51 -3.07 -1.55 9.20
N SER A 52 -4.13 -2.07 8.59
CA SER A 52 -5.10 -2.89 9.31
C SER A 52 -5.82 -3.86 8.40
N SER A 53 -6.35 -4.91 9.02
CA SER A 53 -7.14 -5.95 8.37
C SER A 53 -8.56 -5.92 8.90
N PRO A 54 -9.58 -6.18 8.06
CA PRO A 54 -10.97 -6.27 8.49
C PRO A 54 -11.28 -7.60 9.18
N LEU A 55 -10.40 -8.60 9.08
CA LEU A 55 -10.59 -9.90 9.71
C LEU A 55 -10.06 -9.91 11.14
N ALA A 56 -10.94 -10.19 12.09
CA ALA A 56 -10.57 -10.33 13.50
C ALA A 56 -9.51 -11.41 13.77
N THR A 57 -9.45 -12.45 12.93
CA THR A 57 -8.47 -13.53 13.05
C THR A 57 -7.09 -13.20 12.49
N CYS A 58 -6.98 -12.21 11.59
CA CYS A 58 -5.76 -11.87 10.86
C CYS A 58 -5.45 -10.39 10.97
N GLN A 59 -5.16 -9.93 12.19
CA GLN A 59 -5.02 -8.49 12.49
C GLN A 59 -3.59 -8.02 12.64
N LYS A 60 -2.60 -8.92 12.76
CA LYS A 60 -1.23 -8.53 13.06
C LYS A 60 -0.49 -8.20 11.77
N PRO A 61 -0.22 -6.92 11.44
CA PRO A 61 0.56 -6.59 10.25
C PRO A 61 1.97 -7.17 10.37
N THR A 62 2.50 -7.70 9.26
CA THR A 62 3.87 -8.21 9.19
C THR A 62 4.77 -7.24 8.43
N ASP A 63 6.08 -7.34 8.66
CA ASP A 63 7.06 -6.59 7.86
C ASP A 63 7.46 -7.30 6.56
N LEU A 64 6.65 -8.27 6.10
CA LEU A 64 6.86 -8.90 4.80
C LEU A 64 6.82 -7.82 3.71
N ASN A 65 7.85 -7.80 2.86
CA ASN A 65 8.04 -6.78 1.83
C ASN A 65 7.95 -5.34 2.39
N TRP A 66 8.48 -5.12 3.59
CA TRP A 66 8.50 -3.82 4.27
C TRP A 66 7.11 -3.26 4.58
N GLY A 67 6.13 -4.13 4.83
CA GLY A 67 4.76 -3.73 5.15
C GLY A 67 4.66 -2.84 6.40
N LEU A 68 5.55 -2.98 7.38
CA LEU A 68 5.58 -2.16 8.60
C LEU A 68 6.57 -1.00 8.50
N THR A 69 7.77 -1.29 7.99
CA THR A 69 8.87 -0.33 7.92
C THR A 69 8.75 0.65 6.74
N GLY A 70 7.92 0.34 5.76
CA GLY A 70 7.56 1.21 4.63
C GLY A 70 8.18 0.76 3.33
N ALA A 71 7.36 0.16 2.48
CA ALA A 71 7.76 -0.40 1.20
C ALA A 71 8.05 0.69 0.17
N PRO A 72 9.24 0.68 -0.47
CA PRO A 72 9.56 1.62 -1.52
C PRO A 72 8.70 1.34 -2.76
N LEU A 73 8.20 2.40 -3.38
CA LEU A 73 7.47 2.31 -4.64
C LEU A 73 8.41 1.90 -5.77
N ARG A 74 8.03 0.89 -6.54
CA ARG A 74 8.72 0.47 -7.76
C ARG A 74 7.95 0.95 -8.97
N PHE A 75 8.61 1.67 -9.86
CA PHE A 75 7.99 2.06 -11.13
C PHE A 75 7.61 0.82 -11.93
N GLU A 76 6.38 0.78 -12.44
CA GLU A 76 5.88 -0.31 -13.27
C GLU A 76 5.79 0.13 -14.73
N ARG A 77 5.02 1.18 -15.00
CA ARG A 77 4.81 1.69 -16.37
C ARG A 77 4.22 3.09 -16.38
N TRP A 78 4.33 3.73 -17.53
CA TRP A 78 3.49 4.89 -17.87
C TRP A 78 2.15 4.40 -18.43
N LEU A 79 1.06 5.03 -18.01
CA LEU A 79 -0.23 4.93 -18.67
C LEU A 79 -0.37 6.11 -19.63
N GLY A 80 -0.50 5.78 -20.92
CA GLY A 80 -0.78 6.75 -21.97
C GLY A 80 -2.24 7.23 -21.89
N GLY A 81 -2.45 8.52 -22.16
CA GLY A 81 -3.75 9.18 -22.12
C GLY A 81 -3.61 10.70 -22.21
N PRO A 82 -4.70 11.46 -22.05
CA PRO A 82 -4.66 12.93 -22.04
C PRO A 82 -3.74 13.51 -20.95
N LEU A 83 -3.54 12.74 -19.88
CA LEU A 83 -2.57 12.99 -18.81
C LEU A 83 -1.68 11.77 -18.68
N TRP A 84 -0.37 11.99 -18.67
CA TRP A 84 0.63 10.92 -18.52
C TRP A 84 0.74 10.58 -17.04
N PHE A 85 0.26 9.41 -16.63
CA PHE A 85 0.36 8.94 -15.25
C PHE A 85 1.44 7.86 -15.13
N ALA A 86 2.28 7.94 -14.11
CA ALA A 86 3.16 6.85 -13.72
C ALA A 86 2.42 5.91 -12.76
N ILE A 87 2.47 4.62 -13.06
CA ILE A 87 2.02 3.57 -12.15
C ILE A 87 3.22 3.01 -11.41
N TYR A 88 3.04 2.88 -10.10
CA TYR A 88 3.99 2.29 -9.20
C TYR A 88 3.35 1.12 -8.47
N THR A 89 4.17 0.14 -8.12
CA THR A 89 3.77 -1.08 -7.44
C THR A 89 4.68 -1.37 -6.25
N VAL A 90 4.23 -2.26 -5.38
CA VAL A 90 4.99 -2.78 -4.22
C VAL A 90 4.82 -4.29 -4.16
N GLY A 91 5.68 -4.95 -3.37
CA GLY A 91 5.52 -6.38 -3.09
C GLY A 91 4.22 -6.66 -2.31
N PRO A 92 3.70 -7.89 -2.35
CA PRO A 92 2.52 -8.25 -1.58
C PRO A 92 2.77 -8.12 -0.08
N PHE A 93 1.82 -7.54 0.64
CA PHE A 93 1.83 -7.48 2.10
C PHE A 93 1.06 -8.65 2.70
N ALA A 94 1.32 -8.94 3.97
CA ALA A 94 0.65 -10.01 4.69
C ALA A 94 0.34 -9.63 6.14
N PHE A 95 -0.75 -10.19 6.64
CA PHE A 95 -1.08 -10.22 8.06
C PHE A 95 -0.77 -11.60 8.63
N GLU A 96 -0.26 -11.62 9.85
CA GLU A 96 -0.18 -12.79 10.70
C GLU A 96 -1.50 -12.98 11.45
N PRO A 97 -1.78 -14.24 11.86
CA PRO A 97 -2.84 -14.53 12.81
C PRO A 97 -2.73 -13.68 14.08
N ALA A 98 -3.89 -13.29 14.63
CA ALA A 98 -3.94 -12.60 15.91
C ALA A 98 -3.51 -13.50 17.08
N ASN A 99 -3.80 -14.81 16.98
CA ASN A 99 -3.48 -15.87 17.96
C ASN A 99 -3.05 -17.16 17.21
N ALA A 100 -2.78 -18.25 17.93
CA ALA A 100 -2.48 -19.58 17.34
C ALA A 100 -3.61 -20.17 16.46
N THR A 101 -4.76 -19.50 16.37
CA THR A 101 -5.81 -19.78 15.38
C THR A 101 -5.33 -19.34 14.01
N GLU A 102 -5.12 -20.29 13.10
CA GLU A 102 -4.68 -19.99 11.74
C GLU A 102 -5.62 -19.01 11.03
N CYS A 103 -5.02 -18.11 10.25
CA CYS A 103 -5.76 -17.32 9.29
C CYS A 103 -6.51 -18.25 8.34
N PRO A 104 -7.81 -18.01 8.06
CA PRO A 104 -8.54 -18.88 7.16
C PRO A 104 -7.77 -19.05 5.85
N PRO A 105 -7.50 -20.31 5.43
CA PRO A 105 -6.82 -20.56 4.18
C PRO A 105 -7.66 -20.06 3.01
N ARG A 106 -6.95 -19.87 1.91
CA ARG A 106 -7.28 -19.03 0.76
C ARG A 106 -8.60 -19.33 0.08
#